data_AF-A0A7C2VUM0-F1
#
_entry.id   AF-A0A7C2VUM0-F1
#
_cell.length_a   1.000
_cell.length_b   1.000
_cell.length_c   1.000
_cell.angle_alpha   90.00
_cell.angle_beta   90.00
_cell.angle_gamma   90.00
#
_symmetry.space_group_name_H-M   'P 1'
#
loop_
_entity.id
_entity.type
_entity.pdbx_description
1 polymer ?
#
loop_
_entity_poly.entity_id
_entity_poly.type
_entity_poly.pdbx_seq_one_letter_code
_entity_poly.pdbx_strand_id
1 'polypeptide(L)'
;MTEDFELILAREAQLMYERAKGFTPFKGDLTIWRGEIAGRGEYRGLKFEVEVKIPPTFPFDPPIIRMISPTDHPNVDPETGRVHLSILDQWKPEYHVYHAINTLKGVFAKVPPRPLFKKPQKTPIPSLSESGAEVPPSEFLDRIAALERQVKELQRKLQEKDETIASLRSRLTTHAEVAIGTVQTSMKVPVDEKLELESEKIAIEDLIRSLEEKFEAGEIDPTDYTRLYRKYKKQWYIVNKKLQSLRGEVESS
;
A
#
# COMPACT_ATOMS: atom_id res chain seq x y z
N MET A 1 22.36 4.25 -21.51
CA MET A 1 20.89 4.19 -21.62
C MET A 1 20.48 5.30 -22.56
N THR A 2 19.57 5.04 -23.50
CA THR A 2 19.08 6.05 -24.44
C THR A 2 18.06 6.95 -23.76
N GLU A 3 17.94 8.21 -24.19
CA GLU A 3 16.97 9.17 -23.64
C GLU A 3 15.53 8.64 -23.71
N ASP A 4 15.21 7.89 -24.77
CA ASP A 4 13.93 7.21 -24.94
C ASP A 4 13.63 6.17 -23.85
N PHE A 5 14.66 5.44 -23.40
CA PHE A 5 14.50 4.40 -22.37
C PHE A 5 14.17 5.01 -21.01
N GLU A 6 14.81 6.13 -20.66
CA GLU A 6 14.51 6.87 -19.42
C GLU A 6 13.07 7.38 -19.40
N LEU A 7 12.56 7.89 -20.54
CA LEU A 7 11.18 8.31 -20.65
C LEU A 7 10.20 7.15 -20.48
N ILE A 8 10.53 5.98 -21.05
CA ILE A 8 9.77 4.75 -20.86
C ILE A 8 9.76 4.34 -19.38
N LEU A 9 10.92 4.33 -18.71
CA LEU A 9 11.02 4.01 -17.29
C LEU A 9 10.22 4.97 -16.41
N ALA A 10 10.26 6.27 -16.69
CA ALA A 10 9.48 7.26 -15.95
C ALA A 10 7.97 7.02 -16.10
N ARG A 11 7.51 6.71 -17.32
CA ARG A 11 6.11 6.36 -17.59
C ARG A 11 5.70 5.07 -16.87
N GLU A 12 6.53 4.02 -16.95
CA GLU A 12 6.26 2.76 -16.26
C GLU A 12 6.25 2.96 -14.75
N ALA A 13 7.13 3.80 -14.20
CA ALA A 13 7.16 4.11 -12.78
C ALA A 13 5.84 4.75 -12.31
N GLN A 14 5.32 5.73 -13.05
CA GLN A 14 4.03 6.32 -12.76
C GLN A 14 2.92 5.25 -12.73
N LEU A 15 2.85 4.42 -13.78
CA LEU A 15 1.84 3.36 -13.88
C LEU A 15 1.97 2.31 -12.77
N MET A 16 3.20 1.99 -12.36
CA MET A 16 3.49 1.07 -11.27
C MET A 16 2.98 1.61 -9.93
N TYR A 17 3.24 2.88 -9.62
CA TYR A 17 2.71 3.50 -8.40
C TYR A 17 1.18 3.54 -8.37
N GLU A 18 0.54 3.82 -9.50
CA GLU A 18 -0.92 3.89 -9.60
C GLU A 18 -1.59 2.51 -9.55
N ARG A 19 -1.03 1.51 -10.26
CA ARG A 19 -1.74 0.26 -10.60
C ARG A 19 -1.12 -1.00 -10.00
N ALA A 20 0.12 -0.95 -9.52
CA ALA A 20 0.84 -2.08 -8.91
C ALA A 20 1.22 -1.82 -7.44
N LYS A 21 0.22 -1.42 -6.62
CA LYS A 21 0.39 -1.20 -5.19
C LYS A 21 1.17 -2.33 -4.50
N GLY A 22 2.10 -1.95 -3.63
CA GLY A 22 2.99 -2.86 -2.91
C GLY A 22 4.32 -3.14 -3.62
N PHE A 23 4.56 -2.57 -4.80
CA PHE A 23 5.86 -2.62 -5.49
C PHE A 23 6.53 -1.25 -5.46
N THR A 24 7.84 -1.23 -5.18
CA THR A 24 8.67 -0.02 -5.15
C THR A 24 10.01 -0.25 -5.87
N PRO A 25 10.65 0.82 -6.39
CA PRO A 25 11.98 0.72 -6.97
C PRO A 25 13.02 0.23 -5.96
N PHE A 26 13.85 -0.72 -6.36
CA PHE A 26 14.88 -1.28 -5.50
C PHE A 26 16.08 -0.34 -5.45
N LYS A 27 16.37 0.22 -4.26
CA LYS A 27 17.46 1.18 -4.05
C LYS A 27 17.41 2.41 -4.98
N GLY A 28 16.21 2.80 -5.42
CA GLY A 28 16.01 3.93 -6.33
C GLY A 28 16.27 3.63 -7.81
N ASP A 29 16.59 2.38 -8.17
CA ASP A 29 16.74 1.95 -9.56
C ASP A 29 15.39 1.63 -10.17
N LEU A 30 14.95 2.41 -11.17
CA LEU A 30 13.67 2.23 -11.86
C LEU A 30 13.64 0.99 -12.77
N THR A 31 14.80 0.38 -13.06
CA THR A 31 14.86 -0.87 -13.82
C THR A 31 14.57 -2.09 -12.95
N ILE A 32 14.61 -1.95 -11.62
CA ILE A 32 14.39 -3.05 -10.68
C ILE A 32 13.30 -2.67 -9.69
N TRP A 33 12.23 -3.46 -9.66
CA TRP A 33 11.13 -3.27 -8.72
C TRP A 33 11.04 -4.45 -7.78
N ARG A 34 10.73 -4.18 -6.51
CA ARG A 34 10.45 -5.22 -5.53
C ARG A 34 9.11 -5.00 -4.87
N GLY A 35 8.42 -6.09 -4.58
CA GLY A 35 7.16 -6.06 -3.86
C GLY A 35 6.91 -7.34 -3.10
N GLU A 36 5.89 -7.31 -2.26
CA GLU A 36 5.48 -8.44 -1.45
C GLU A 36 4.08 -8.89 -1.86
N ILE A 37 3.89 -10.20 -1.98
CA ILE A 37 2.57 -10.81 -2.12
C ILE A 37 2.26 -11.56 -0.82
N ALA A 38 1.12 -11.22 -0.21
CA ALA A 38 0.67 -11.88 1.01
C ALA A 38 0.24 -13.32 0.73
N GLY A 39 0.70 -14.25 1.57
CA GLY A 39 0.23 -15.63 1.58
C GLY A 39 -1.24 -15.75 1.97
N ARG A 40 -1.90 -16.79 1.45
CA ARG A 40 -3.32 -17.07 1.69
C ARG A 40 -3.51 -18.47 2.31
N GLY A 41 -4.68 -18.71 2.89
CA GLY A 41 -5.00 -19.99 3.53
C GLY A 41 -4.08 -20.30 4.71
N GLU A 42 -3.46 -21.48 4.71
CA GLU A 42 -2.53 -21.94 5.76
C GLU A 42 -1.23 -21.12 5.86
N TYR A 43 -0.93 -20.35 4.82
CA TYR A 43 0.23 -19.48 4.72
C TYR A 43 -0.11 -18.00 4.98
N ARG A 44 -1.29 -17.72 5.53
CA ARG A 44 -1.65 -16.37 5.99
C ARG A 44 -0.61 -15.85 6.97
N GLY A 45 -0.19 -14.59 6.79
CA GLY A 45 0.86 -13.95 7.58
C GLY A 45 2.28 -14.17 7.04
N LEU A 46 2.49 -15.08 6.09
CA LEU A 46 3.74 -15.13 5.32
C LEU A 46 3.69 -14.12 4.17
N LYS A 47 4.87 -13.59 3.82
CA LYS A 47 5.05 -12.69 2.70
C LYS A 47 6.02 -13.31 1.70
N PHE A 48 5.66 -13.25 0.43
CA PHE A 48 6.48 -13.74 -0.67
C PHE A 48 7.04 -12.53 -1.43
N GLU A 49 8.35 -12.35 -1.35
CA GLU A 49 9.07 -11.28 -2.02
C GLU A 49 9.24 -11.60 -3.50
N VAL A 50 8.92 -10.61 -4.34
CA VAL A 50 8.96 -10.68 -5.80
C VAL A 50 9.84 -9.55 -6.31
N GLU A 51 10.72 -9.86 -7.25
CA GLU A 51 11.53 -8.91 -7.99
C GLU A 51 11.12 -8.89 -9.46
N VAL A 52 11.04 -7.69 -10.03
CA VAL A 52 10.73 -7.45 -11.43
C VAL A 52 11.87 -6.63 -12.02
N LYS A 53 12.49 -7.12 -13.09
CA LYS A 53 13.55 -6.40 -13.83
C LYS A 53 13.03 -5.99 -15.20
N ILE A 54 13.19 -4.71 -15.52
CA ILE A 54 12.89 -4.14 -16.83
C ILE A 54 14.16 -4.22 -17.66
N PRO A 55 14.21 -5.02 -18.74
CA PRO A 55 15.41 -5.13 -19.57
C PRO A 55 15.64 -3.84 -20.38
N PRO A 56 16.87 -3.56 -20.83
CA PRO A 56 17.17 -2.42 -21.70
C PRO A 56 16.43 -2.44 -23.05
N THR A 57 15.90 -3.59 -23.44
CA THR A 57 15.15 -3.82 -24.68
C THR A 57 13.63 -3.64 -24.50
N PHE A 58 13.16 -3.31 -23.30
CA PHE A 58 11.76 -2.96 -23.05
C PHE A 58 11.39 -1.68 -23.83
N PRO A 59 10.19 -1.60 -24.45
CA PRO A 59 9.03 -2.48 -24.31
C PRO A 59 8.95 -3.65 -25.31
N PHE A 60 9.96 -3.87 -26.15
CA PHE A 60 9.92 -4.95 -27.13
C PHE A 60 10.06 -6.33 -26.48
N ASP A 61 10.94 -6.43 -25.48
CA ASP A 61 11.04 -7.61 -24.63
C ASP A 61 10.27 -7.43 -23.31
N PRO A 62 9.69 -8.52 -22.75
CA PRO A 62 8.95 -8.47 -21.50
C PRO A 62 9.85 -8.20 -20.28
N PRO A 63 9.27 -7.71 -19.17
CA PRO A 63 9.96 -7.67 -17.89
C PRO A 63 10.23 -9.09 -17.37
N ILE A 64 11.35 -9.26 -16.66
CA ILE A 64 11.74 -10.53 -16.04
C ILE A 64 11.22 -10.53 -14.61
N ILE A 65 10.36 -11.49 -14.27
CA ILE A 65 9.80 -11.62 -12.92
C ILE A 65 10.41 -12.84 -12.22
N ARG A 66 10.87 -12.64 -10.98
CA ARG A 66 11.44 -13.69 -10.14
C ARG A 66 10.90 -13.62 -8.72
N MET A 67 10.56 -14.78 -8.17
CA MET A 67 10.33 -14.95 -6.75
C MET A 67 11.68 -14.94 -6.04
N ILE A 68 11.87 -13.99 -5.13
CA ILE A 68 13.04 -13.95 -4.24
C ILE A 68 12.83 -14.92 -3.08
N SER A 69 11.59 -15.01 -2.57
CA SER A 69 11.23 -16.05 -1.61
C SER A 69 11.12 -17.42 -2.29
N PRO A 70 11.76 -18.48 -1.77
CA PRO A 70 11.63 -19.83 -2.31
C PRO A 70 10.18 -20.31 -2.28
N THR A 71 9.59 -20.44 -3.47
CA THR A 71 8.15 -20.62 -3.65
C THR A 71 7.86 -21.85 -4.49
N ASP A 72 7.01 -22.73 -3.98
CA ASP A 72 6.42 -23.86 -4.68
C ASP A 72 5.09 -23.40 -5.29
N HIS A 73 5.08 -23.28 -6.61
CA HIS A 73 3.91 -22.87 -7.39
C HIS A 73 4.07 -23.32 -8.86
N PRO A 74 3.01 -23.77 -9.57
CA PRO A 74 3.12 -24.29 -10.94
C PRO A 74 3.76 -23.34 -11.97
N ASN A 75 3.57 -22.04 -11.77
CA ASN A 75 4.12 -20.98 -12.63
C ASN A 75 5.46 -20.42 -12.14
N VAL A 76 6.09 -21.04 -11.13
CA VAL A 76 7.37 -20.61 -10.58
C VAL A 76 8.36 -21.77 -10.67
N ASP A 77 9.50 -21.52 -11.29
CA ASP A 77 10.61 -22.46 -11.27
C ASP A 77 11.16 -22.55 -9.83
N PRO A 78 11.16 -23.73 -9.19
CA PRO A 78 11.56 -23.88 -7.80
C PRO A 78 13.06 -23.67 -7.56
N GLU A 79 13.91 -23.85 -8.58
CA GLU A 79 15.35 -23.65 -8.46
C GLU A 79 15.75 -22.19 -8.73
N THR A 80 15.21 -21.61 -9.82
CA THR A 80 15.62 -20.27 -10.26
C THR A 80 14.72 -19.16 -9.72
N GLY A 81 13.53 -19.49 -9.22
CA GLY A 81 12.48 -18.55 -8.84
C GLY A 81 11.81 -17.86 -10.03
N ARG A 82 12.16 -18.21 -11.28
CA ARG A 82 11.65 -17.53 -12.47
C ARG A 82 10.16 -17.79 -12.63
N VAL A 83 9.41 -16.72 -12.88
CA VAL A 83 7.95 -16.79 -13.07
C VAL A 83 7.63 -16.92 -14.56
N HIS A 84 6.77 -17.88 -14.89
CA HIS A 84 6.25 -18.10 -16.25
C HIS A 84 4.77 -17.72 -16.29
N LEU A 85 4.41 -16.73 -17.11
CA LEU A 85 3.03 -16.27 -17.27
C LEU A 85 2.74 -16.13 -18.76
N SER A 86 1.50 -16.42 -19.17
CA SER A 86 1.08 -16.30 -20.56
C SER A 86 1.28 -14.89 -21.13
N ILE A 87 1.13 -13.85 -20.31
CA ILE A 87 1.37 -12.46 -20.73
C ILE A 87 2.85 -12.17 -21.03
N LEU A 88 3.78 -12.91 -20.40
CA LEU A 88 5.21 -12.78 -20.66
C LEU A 88 5.60 -13.55 -21.93
N ASP A 89 4.96 -14.71 -22.18
CA ASP A 89 5.20 -15.51 -23.38
C ASP A 89 4.59 -14.87 -24.64
N GLN A 90 3.45 -14.20 -24.49
CA GLN A 90 2.73 -13.50 -25.55
C GLN A 90 2.83 -11.98 -25.36
N TRP A 91 4.04 -11.51 -25.04
CA TRP A 91 4.30 -10.11 -24.76
C TRP A 91 4.03 -9.23 -25.98
N LYS A 92 3.50 -8.03 -25.73
CA LYS A 92 3.27 -7.01 -26.74
C LYS A 92 3.76 -5.66 -26.22
N PRO A 93 4.36 -4.79 -27.04
CA PRO A 93 4.87 -3.50 -26.61
C PRO A 93 3.83 -2.55 -26.00
N GLU A 94 2.54 -2.79 -26.23
CA GLU A 94 1.43 -2.05 -25.60
C GLU A 94 1.15 -2.49 -24.17
N TYR A 95 1.77 -3.59 -23.70
CA TYR A 95 1.66 -4.02 -22.31
C TYR A 95 2.65 -3.27 -21.41
N HIS A 96 2.19 -3.01 -20.19
CA HIS A 96 2.93 -2.34 -19.14
C HIS A 96 3.34 -3.34 -18.05
N VAL A 97 4.35 -3.00 -17.27
CA VAL A 97 4.88 -3.86 -16.20
C VAL A 97 3.78 -4.23 -15.18
N TYR A 98 2.88 -3.29 -14.89
CA TYR A 98 1.76 -3.54 -13.96
C TYR A 98 0.79 -4.63 -14.46
N HIS A 99 0.65 -4.82 -15.79
CA HIS A 99 -0.20 -5.89 -16.32
C HIS A 99 0.37 -7.26 -15.90
N ALA A 100 1.67 -7.45 -16.05
CA ALA A 100 2.33 -8.70 -15.66
C ALA A 100 2.22 -8.96 -14.15
N ILE A 101 2.38 -7.93 -13.32
CA ILE A 101 2.20 -8.03 -11.87
C ILE A 101 0.75 -8.36 -11.50
N ASN A 102 -0.22 -7.75 -12.16
CA ASN A 102 -1.64 -8.04 -11.89
C ASN A 102 -2.03 -9.45 -12.34
N THR A 103 -1.47 -9.93 -13.45
CA THR A 103 -1.61 -11.33 -13.86
C THR A 103 -1.00 -12.27 -12.83
N LEU A 104 0.20 -11.96 -12.31
CA LEU A 104 0.82 -12.74 -11.23
C LEU A 104 -0.07 -12.79 -9.97
N LYS A 105 -0.56 -11.64 -9.50
CA LYS A 105 -1.48 -11.55 -8.36
C LYS A 105 -2.74 -12.38 -8.60
N GLY A 106 -3.30 -12.34 -9.81
CA GLY A 106 -4.48 -13.13 -10.19
C GLY A 106 -4.22 -14.64 -10.19
N VAL A 107 -3.05 -15.08 -10.67
CA VAL A 107 -2.62 -16.48 -10.59
C VAL A 107 -2.49 -16.91 -9.13
N PHE A 108 -1.81 -16.12 -8.30
CA PHE A 108 -1.60 -16.43 -6.89
C PHE A 108 -2.89 -16.39 -6.06
N ALA A 109 -3.87 -15.59 -6.49
CA ALA A 109 -5.20 -15.60 -5.89
C ALA A 109 -5.97 -16.90 -6.19
N LYS A 110 -5.76 -17.50 -7.36
CA LYS A 110 -6.37 -18.79 -7.76
C LYS A 110 -5.64 -19.99 -7.14
N VAL A 111 -4.32 -19.97 -7.18
CA VAL A 111 -3.44 -21.00 -6.60
C VAL A 111 -2.46 -20.30 -5.66
N PRO A 112 -2.70 -20.32 -4.34
CA PRO A 112 -1.83 -19.66 -3.38
C PRO A 112 -0.38 -20.16 -3.45
N PRO A 113 0.62 -19.26 -3.40
CA PRO A 113 2.02 -19.66 -3.32
C PRO A 113 2.30 -20.40 -2.00
N ARG A 114 3.11 -21.45 -2.07
CA ARG A 114 3.57 -22.20 -0.90
C ARG A 114 5.07 -21.96 -0.68
N PRO A 115 5.54 -21.87 0.57
CA PRO A 115 6.98 -21.82 0.83
C PRO A 115 7.60 -23.19 0.52
N LEU A 116 8.76 -23.20 -0.16
CA LEU A 116 9.52 -24.44 -0.40
C LEU A 116 10.10 -25.03 0.89
N PHE A 117 10.30 -24.20 1.91
CA PHE A 117 10.65 -24.67 3.24
C PHE A 117 9.37 -24.99 4.02
N LYS A 118 9.32 -26.17 4.63
CA LYS A 118 8.33 -26.46 5.67
C LYS A 118 8.45 -25.36 6.72
N LYS A 119 7.32 -24.81 7.21
CA LYS A 119 7.30 -23.92 8.38
C LYS A 119 8.34 -24.46 9.38
N PRO A 120 9.22 -23.64 9.98
CA PRO A 120 9.82 -24.07 11.24
C PRO A 120 8.63 -24.48 12.08
N GLN A 121 8.55 -25.77 12.44
CA GLN A 121 7.52 -26.20 13.37
C GLN A 121 7.65 -25.22 14.53
N LYS A 122 6.54 -24.68 15.03
CA LYS A 122 6.53 -24.27 16.42
C LYS A 122 6.83 -25.57 17.17
N THR A 123 8.10 -25.95 17.28
CA THR A 123 8.54 -26.80 18.36
C THR A 123 7.92 -26.14 19.58
N PRO A 124 7.10 -26.86 20.35
CA PRO A 124 6.66 -26.36 21.64
C PRO A 124 7.91 -25.74 22.26
N ILE A 125 7.83 -24.44 22.61
CA ILE A 125 8.85 -23.84 23.45
C ILE A 125 9.02 -24.86 24.57
N PRO A 126 10.20 -25.46 24.77
CA PRO A 126 10.38 -26.36 25.88
C PRO A 126 9.84 -25.61 27.09
N SER A 127 8.83 -26.16 27.76
CA SER A 127 8.44 -25.64 29.08
C SER A 127 9.76 -25.46 29.81
N LEU A 128 10.04 -24.22 30.26
CA LEU A 128 11.27 -23.86 30.95
C LEU A 128 11.41 -24.72 32.21
N SER A 129 11.85 -25.95 32.03
CA SER A 129 12.41 -26.80 33.04
C SER A 129 13.90 -26.50 33.01
N GLU A 130 14.29 -25.61 33.93
CA GLU A 130 15.58 -25.59 34.60
C GLU A 130 16.74 -26.17 33.80
N SER A 131 17.29 -25.38 32.88
CA SER A 131 18.67 -25.56 32.44
C SER A 131 19.25 -24.19 32.14
N GLY A 132 20.12 -23.74 33.05
CA GLY A 132 21.04 -22.61 32.97
C GLY A 132 20.73 -21.58 31.89
N ALA A 133 19.94 -20.57 32.23
CA ALA A 133 19.87 -19.36 31.43
C ALA A 133 21.27 -18.71 31.43
N GLU A 134 21.98 -18.78 30.31
CA GLU A 134 23.02 -17.79 30.05
C GLU A 134 22.33 -16.44 30.09
N VAL A 135 22.64 -15.67 31.14
CA VAL A 135 22.15 -14.31 31.28
C VAL A 135 22.57 -13.57 30.01
N PRO A 136 21.62 -12.99 29.24
CA PRO A 136 21.97 -12.27 28.04
C PRO A 136 23.01 -11.19 28.39
N PRO A 137 24.07 -10.99 27.59
CA PRO A 137 25.12 -10.02 27.88
C PRO A 137 24.51 -8.66 28.27
N SER A 138 25.01 -8.01 29.33
CA SER A 138 24.35 -6.82 29.90
C SER A 138 24.14 -5.72 28.87
N GLU A 139 25.05 -5.61 27.88
CA GLU A 139 24.95 -4.70 26.75
C GLU A 139 23.64 -4.82 25.98
N PHE A 140 23.06 -6.02 25.90
CA PHE A 140 21.80 -6.27 25.22
C PHE A 140 20.59 -5.74 26.01
N LEU A 141 20.60 -5.96 27.33
CA LEU A 141 19.57 -5.42 28.24
C LEU A 141 19.64 -3.90 28.32
N ASP A 142 20.86 -3.34 28.36
CA ASP A 142 21.09 -1.90 28.34
C ASP A 142 20.59 -1.28 27.03
N ARG A 143 20.77 -1.97 25.91
CA ARG A 143 20.29 -1.52 24.60
C ARG A 143 18.77 -1.58 24.49
N ILE A 144 18.12 -2.61 25.04
CA ILE A 144 16.65 -2.67 25.11
C ILE A 144 16.13 -1.51 25.96
N ALA A 145 16.69 -1.29 27.14
CA ALA A 145 16.30 -0.18 28.02
C ALA A 145 16.52 1.19 27.35
N ALA A 146 17.59 1.35 26.58
CA ALA A 146 17.84 2.58 25.81
C ALA A 146 16.80 2.79 24.70
N LEU A 147 16.43 1.74 23.97
CA LEU A 147 15.40 1.79 22.93
C LEU A 147 14.02 2.09 23.52
N GLU A 148 13.67 1.50 24.66
CA GLU A 148 12.41 1.78 25.36
C GLU A 148 12.31 3.25 25.79
N ARG A 149 13.41 3.83 26.29
CA ARG A 149 13.48 5.26 26.60
C ARG A 149 13.30 6.13 25.36
N GLN A 150 13.91 5.75 24.24
CA GLN A 150 13.77 6.48 22.98
C GLN A 150 12.33 6.45 22.44
N VAL A 151 11.68 5.28 22.48
CA VAL A 151 10.27 5.15 22.08
C VAL A 151 9.38 6.04 22.93
N LYS A 152 9.58 6.04 24.25
CA LYS A 152 8.82 6.87 25.19
C LYS A 152 8.99 8.37 24.90
N GLU A 153 10.22 8.80 24.59
CA GLU A 153 10.49 10.20 24.23
C GLU A 153 9.88 10.59 22.88
N LEU A 154 9.94 9.70 21.88
CA LEU A 154 9.31 9.95 20.58
C LEU A 154 7.79 10.07 20.70
N GLN A 155 7.16 9.23 21.52
CA GLN A 155 5.73 9.31 21.82
C GLN A 155 5.35 10.63 22.48
N ARG A 156 6.15 11.11 23.43
CA ARG A 156 5.97 12.43 24.07
C ARG A 156 6.04 13.57 23.06
N LYS A 157 7.05 13.58 22.18
CA LYS A 157 7.20 14.58 21.13
C LYS A 157 6.05 14.56 20.13
N LEU A 158 5.53 13.38 19.80
CA LEU A 158 4.36 13.24 18.93
C LEU A 158 3.13 13.91 19.57
N GLN A 159 2.89 13.64 20.86
CA GLN A 159 1.79 14.24 21.60
C GLN A 159 1.89 15.78 21.66
N GLU A 160 3.06 16.34 21.96
CA GLU A 160 3.26 17.80 21.95
C GLU A 160 2.98 18.43 20.57
N LYS A 161 3.38 17.73 19.50
CA LYS A 161 3.10 18.18 18.12
C LYS A 161 1.60 18.15 17.83
N ASP A 162 0.89 17.12 18.28
CA ASP A 162 -0.56 17.01 18.11
C ASP A 162 -1.31 18.11 18.88
N GLU A 163 -0.89 18.41 20.10
CA GLU A 163 -1.42 19.54 20.89
C GLU A 163 -1.14 20.88 20.21
N THR A 164 0.05 21.05 19.63
CA THR A 164 0.39 22.25 18.84
C THR A 164 -0.50 22.38 17.61
N ILE A 165 -0.73 21.29 16.88
CA ILE A 165 -1.62 21.27 15.72
C ILE A 165 -3.04 21.61 16.15
N ALA A 166 -3.53 21.04 17.26
CA ALA A 166 -4.85 21.35 17.81
C ALA A 166 -4.99 22.84 18.19
N SER A 167 -3.97 23.41 18.85
CA SER A 167 -3.92 24.83 19.19
C SER A 167 -3.90 25.74 17.96
N LEU A 168 -3.11 25.40 16.94
CA LEU A 168 -3.05 26.15 15.70
C LEU A 168 -4.38 26.12 14.96
N ARG A 169 -5.03 24.94 14.88
CA ARG A 169 -6.37 24.79 14.33
C ARG A 169 -7.40 25.65 15.07
N SER A 170 -7.37 25.63 16.40
CA SER A 170 -8.25 26.45 17.25
C SER A 170 -8.04 27.96 17.04
N ARG A 171 -6.79 28.41 16.88
CA ARG A 171 -6.45 29.81 16.57
C ARG A 171 -6.91 30.23 15.18
N LEU A 172 -6.74 29.37 14.17
CA LEU A 172 -7.25 29.61 12.83
C LEU A 172 -8.78 29.76 12.81
N THR A 173 -9.50 28.95 13.57
CA THR A 173 -10.97 29.09 13.72
C THR A 173 -11.38 30.35 14.46
N THR A 174 -10.64 30.77 15.51
CA THR A 174 -10.97 32.00 16.25
C THR A 174 -10.62 33.28 15.48
N HIS A 175 -9.53 33.29 14.70
CA HIS A 175 -9.25 34.41 13.79
C HIS A 175 -10.24 34.50 12.63
N ALA A 176 -10.87 33.39 12.22
CA ALA A 176 -11.98 33.43 11.27
C ALA A 176 -13.25 34.07 11.89
N GLU A 177 -13.47 33.95 13.20
CA GLU A 177 -14.62 34.54 13.89
C GLU A 177 -14.43 36.03 14.23
N VAL A 178 -13.22 36.47 14.61
CA VAL A 178 -12.95 37.89 14.97
C VAL A 178 -12.96 38.83 13.76
N ALA A 179 -12.70 38.33 12.56
CA ALA A 179 -12.82 39.12 11.32
C ALA A 179 -14.29 39.39 10.92
N ILE A 180 -15.27 38.75 11.59
CA ILE A 180 -16.72 38.86 11.30
C ILE A 180 -17.40 39.69 12.41
N GLY A 181 -16.72 40.75 12.87
CA GLY A 181 -17.33 41.81 13.68
C GLY A 181 -17.83 42.93 12.80
N THR A 182 -19.16 43.01 12.63
CA THR A 182 -19.88 44.15 12.02
C THR A 182 -19.89 44.22 10.49
N VAL A 183 -20.62 43.32 9.82
CA VAL A 183 -21.61 43.66 8.78
C VAL A 183 -22.57 42.47 8.66
N GLN A 184 -23.87 42.71 8.89
CA GLN A 184 -24.93 41.83 8.39
C GLN A 184 -24.88 41.86 6.86
N THR A 185 -24.14 40.92 6.28
CA THR A 185 -24.31 40.53 4.89
C THR A 185 -24.05 39.04 4.87
N SER A 186 -25.05 38.30 4.39
CA SER A 186 -24.98 36.90 4.04
C SER A 186 -23.91 36.71 2.94
N MET A 187 -22.64 36.75 3.30
CA MET A 187 -21.55 36.29 2.45
C MET A 187 -21.38 34.80 2.73
N LYS A 188 -22.02 33.97 1.91
CA LYS A 188 -21.51 32.62 1.65
C LYS A 188 -20.08 32.82 1.15
N VAL A 189 -19.09 32.55 2.00
CA VAL A 189 -17.73 32.31 1.50
C VAL A 189 -17.88 31.20 0.46
N PRO A 190 -17.49 31.43 -0.81
CA PRO A 190 -17.54 30.37 -1.80
C PRO A 190 -16.48 29.36 -1.41
N VAL A 191 -16.89 28.36 -0.62
CA VAL A 191 -16.09 27.15 -0.47
C VAL A 191 -16.20 26.46 -1.82
N ASP A 192 -15.06 26.24 -2.47
CA ASP A 192 -15.00 25.54 -3.75
C ASP A 192 -15.72 24.19 -3.60
N GLU A 193 -16.94 24.07 -4.14
CA GLU A 193 -17.76 22.85 -4.07
C GLU A 193 -16.98 21.62 -4.56
N LYS A 194 -16.09 21.84 -5.52
CA LYS A 194 -15.11 20.86 -6.00
C LYS A 194 -14.17 20.39 -4.89
N LEU A 195 -13.62 21.29 -4.08
CA LEU A 195 -12.71 20.96 -2.98
C LEU A 195 -13.42 20.16 -1.88
N GLU A 196 -14.66 20.52 -1.55
CA GLU A 196 -15.47 19.76 -0.59
C GLU A 196 -15.72 18.33 -1.08
N LEU A 197 -16.13 18.18 -2.35
CA LEU A 197 -16.35 16.86 -2.95
C LEU A 197 -15.05 16.05 -3.09
N GLU A 198 -13.90 16.69 -3.36
CA GLU A 198 -12.59 16.02 -3.34
C GLU A 198 -12.23 15.53 -1.94
N SER A 199 -12.51 16.33 -0.90
CA SER A 199 -12.30 15.91 0.49
C SER A 199 -13.21 14.76 0.91
N GLU A 200 -14.48 14.78 0.50
CA GLU A 200 -15.45 13.72 0.75
C GLU A 200 -15.04 12.41 0.06
N LYS A 201 -14.53 12.50 -1.18
CA LYS A 201 -14.00 11.36 -1.92
C LYS A 201 -12.87 10.67 -1.16
N ILE A 202 -11.89 11.45 -0.69
CA ILE A 202 -10.72 10.93 0.05
C ILE A 202 -11.19 10.22 1.34
N ALA A 203 -12.11 10.84 2.08
CA ALA A 203 -12.65 10.23 3.30
C ALA A 203 -13.35 8.89 3.04
N ILE A 204 -14.11 8.78 1.95
CA ILE A 204 -14.76 7.52 1.57
C ILE A 204 -13.73 6.47 1.14
N GLU A 205 -12.67 6.85 0.42
CA GLU A 205 -11.59 5.94 0.03
C GLU A 205 -10.85 5.37 1.25
N ASP A 206 -10.62 6.18 2.27
CA ASP A 206 -10.02 5.73 3.52
C ASP A 206 -10.96 4.83 4.34
N LEU A 207 -12.27 5.10 4.33
CA LEU A 207 -13.26 4.19 4.92
C LEU A 207 -13.28 2.82 4.24
N ILE A 208 -13.20 2.78 2.91
CA ILE A 208 -13.12 1.52 2.15
C ILE A 208 -11.82 0.77 2.50
N ARG A 209 -10.69 1.47 2.55
CA ARG A 209 -9.39 0.89 2.92
C ARG A 209 -9.40 0.29 4.32
N SER A 210 -9.89 1.04 5.31
CA SER A 210 -10.00 0.56 6.69
C SER A 210 -10.95 -0.64 6.79
N LEU A 211 -12.04 -0.65 6.02
CA LEU A 211 -12.96 -1.79 5.97
C LEU A 211 -12.29 -3.04 5.38
N GLU A 212 -11.51 -2.90 4.32
CA GLU A 212 -10.73 -3.99 3.71
C GLU A 212 -9.67 -4.54 4.69
N GLU A 213 -8.96 -3.66 5.40
CA GLU A 213 -7.99 -4.05 6.43
C GLU A 213 -8.63 -4.85 7.56
N LYS A 214 -9.79 -4.40 8.06
CA LYS A 214 -10.55 -5.11 9.10
C LYS A 214 -11.08 -6.46 8.63
N PHE A 215 -11.48 -6.56 7.36
CA PHE A 215 -11.91 -7.83 6.76
C PHE A 215 -10.75 -8.82 6.67
N GLU A 216 -9.59 -8.38 6.18
CA GLU A 216 -8.39 -9.21 6.10
C GLU A 216 -7.85 -9.61 7.48
N ALA A 217 -8.00 -8.74 8.48
CA ALA A 217 -7.70 -9.02 9.89
C ALA A 217 -8.70 -10.02 10.53
N GLY A 218 -9.85 -10.29 9.87
CA GLY A 218 -10.90 -11.15 10.40
C GLY A 218 -11.72 -10.53 11.52
N GLU A 219 -11.66 -9.20 11.70
CA GLU A 219 -12.44 -8.46 12.70
C GLU A 219 -13.91 -8.30 12.31
N ILE A 220 -14.23 -8.47 11.02
CA ILE A 220 -15.59 -8.34 10.48
C ILE A 220 -15.98 -9.57 9.64
N ASP A 221 -17.25 -9.95 9.73
CA ASP A 221 -17.83 -11.06 8.97
C ASP A 221 -17.99 -10.71 7.47
N PRO A 222 -17.87 -11.68 6.54
CA PRO A 222 -18.10 -11.45 5.11
C PRO A 222 -19.44 -10.78 4.75
N THR A 223 -20.50 -11.01 5.52
CA THR A 223 -21.82 -10.40 5.32
C THR A 223 -21.78 -8.90 5.61
N ASP A 224 -21.14 -8.52 6.73
CA ASP A 224 -20.97 -7.12 7.12
C ASP A 224 -20.02 -6.38 6.19
N TYR A 225 -18.92 -7.03 5.79
CA TYR A 225 -18.01 -6.50 4.77
C TYR A 225 -18.77 -6.20 3.48
N THR A 226 -19.53 -7.16 2.94
CA THR A 226 -20.26 -6.99 1.68
C THR A 226 -21.28 -5.84 1.77
N ARG A 227 -22.00 -5.73 2.89
CA ARG A 227 -22.98 -4.66 3.14
C ARG A 227 -22.33 -3.29 3.18
N LEU A 228 -21.26 -3.13 3.98
CA LEU A 228 -20.56 -1.86 4.17
C LEU A 228 -19.79 -1.45 2.91
N TYR A 229 -19.12 -2.40 2.24
CA TYR A 229 -18.40 -2.15 1.00
C TYR A 229 -19.34 -1.63 -0.10
N ARG A 230 -20.52 -2.25 -0.27
CA ARG A 230 -21.55 -1.75 -1.22
C ARG A 230 -22.01 -0.34 -0.85
N LYS A 231 -22.23 -0.05 0.43
CA LYS A 231 -22.64 1.29 0.91
C LYS A 231 -21.60 2.34 0.54
N TYR A 232 -20.34 2.15 0.94
CA TYR A 232 -19.28 3.13 0.68
C TYR A 232 -18.97 3.27 -0.80
N LYS A 233 -18.96 2.17 -1.56
CA LYS A 233 -18.76 2.20 -3.01
C LYS A 233 -19.87 2.95 -3.75
N LYS A 234 -21.12 2.86 -3.28
CA LYS A 234 -22.23 3.67 -3.80
C LYS A 234 -22.02 5.16 -3.50
N GLN A 235 -21.60 5.52 -2.29
CA GLN A 235 -21.30 6.90 -1.93
C GLN A 235 -20.16 7.47 -2.77
N TRP A 236 -19.06 6.72 -2.89
CA TRP A 236 -17.93 7.08 -3.75
C TRP A 236 -18.37 7.34 -5.19
N TYR A 237 -19.21 6.47 -5.76
CA TYR A 237 -19.72 6.65 -7.13
C TYR A 237 -20.52 7.94 -7.29
N ILE A 238 -21.37 8.29 -6.32
CA ILE A 238 -22.16 9.53 -6.34
C ILE A 238 -21.24 10.74 -6.31
N VAL A 239 -20.28 10.77 -5.38
CA VAL A 239 -19.32 11.87 -5.24
C VAL A 239 -18.45 12.00 -6.48
N ASN A 240 -17.93 10.89 -7.00
CA ASN A 240 -17.10 10.89 -8.21
C ASN A 240 -17.87 11.34 -9.45
N LYS A 241 -19.16 10.99 -9.56
CA LYS A 241 -20.03 11.49 -10.65
C LYS A 241 -20.23 13.01 -10.55
N LYS A 242 -20.47 13.55 -9.35
CA LYS A 242 -20.59 15.00 -9.14
C LYS A 242 -19.30 15.74 -9.51
N LEU A 243 -18.14 15.20 -9.11
CA LEU A 243 -16.83 15.74 -9.49
C LEU A 243 -16.60 15.73 -11.01
N GLN A 244 -17.08 14.72 -11.72
CA GLN A 244 -17.00 14.67 -13.19
C GLN A 244 -17.91 15.70 -13.86
N SER A 245 -19.13 15.89 -13.35
CA SER A 245 -20.04 16.93 -13.85
C SER A 245 -19.44 18.33 -13.70
N LEU A 246 -18.84 18.64 -12.54
CA LEU A 246 -18.13 19.90 -12.31
C LEU A 246 -16.91 20.09 -13.22
N ARG A 247 -16.22 19.02 -13.64
CA ARG A 247 -15.12 19.12 -14.63
C ARG A 247 -15.63 19.46 -16.03
N GLY A 248 -16.77 18.92 -16.44
CA GLY A 248 -17.35 19.18 -17.77
C GLY A 248 -17.94 20.58 -17.95
N GLU A 249 -18.40 21.22 -16.87
CA GLU A 249 -18.93 22.59 -16.90
C GLU A 249 -17.83 23.66 -17.06
N VAL A 250 -16.62 23.39 -16.55
CA VAL A 250 -15.45 24.29 -16.65
C VAL A 250 -14.81 24.26 -18.05
N GLU A 251 -14.98 23.17 -18.81
CA GLU A 251 -14.48 23.06 -20.20
C GLU A 251 -15.45 23.64 -21.24
N SER A 252 -16.67 24.00 -20.84
CA SER A 252 -17.73 24.53 -21.71
C SER A 252 -18.02 26.04 -21.52
N SER A 253 -17.27 26.70 -20.63
CA SER A 253 -17.37 28.15 -20.33
C SER A 253 -16.09 28.87 -20.75
#